data_AF-A0A7S4V7G7-F1
#
_entry.id   AF-A0A7S4V7G7-F1
#
_cell.length_a   1.000
_cell.length_b   1.000
_cell.length_c   1.000
_cell.angle_alpha   90.00
_cell.angle_beta   90.00
_cell.angle_gamma   90.00
#
_symmetry.space_group_name_H-M   'P 1'
#
loop_
_entity.id
_entity.type
_entity.pdbx_description
1 polymer ?
#
loop_
_entity_poly.entity_id
_entity_poly.type
_entity_poly.pdbx_seq_one_letter_code
_entity_poly.pdbx_strand_id
1 'polypeptide(L)'
;ARANFGLLADAILPSLAVRVPLAAMVGGHASAAVQEQAVARLRARLEVQKCCKAQLAGAGGVALVAASMQAHPASTALLRDACWVLAVLAVHSTANAQDIAKAGMIPWLCGVAGKHQRAVEVQETTLVKDEPSLAGLRPGV
;
A
#
# COMPACT_ATOMS: atom_id res chain seq x y z
N ALA A 1 -6.46 -41.85 4.14
CA ALA A 1 -5.50 -41.00 3.38
C ALA A 1 -6.10 -39.65 2.93
N ARG A 2 -7.32 -39.57 2.36
CA ARG A 2 -7.93 -38.30 1.89
C ARG A 2 -8.14 -37.22 2.98
N ALA A 3 -8.42 -37.61 4.23
CA ALA A 3 -8.61 -36.66 5.34
C ALA A 3 -7.33 -35.89 5.73
N ASN A 4 -6.15 -36.53 5.64
CA ASN A 4 -4.87 -35.88 5.95
C ASN A 4 -4.44 -34.91 4.85
N PHE A 5 -4.74 -35.20 3.58
CA PHE A 5 -4.41 -34.30 2.47
C PHE A 5 -5.23 -33.01 2.51
N GLY A 6 -6.51 -33.10 2.90
CA GLY A 6 -7.37 -31.92 3.12
C GLY A 6 -6.86 -31.05 4.27
N LEU A 7 -6.58 -31.64 5.44
CA LEU A 7 -6.02 -30.89 6.58
C LEU A 7 -4.67 -30.25 6.28
N LEU A 8 -3.79 -30.94 5.54
CA LEU A 8 -2.49 -30.38 5.14
C LEU A 8 -2.66 -29.25 4.13
N ALA A 9 -3.53 -29.38 3.14
CA ALA A 9 -3.83 -28.31 2.20
C ALA A 9 -4.44 -27.08 2.90
N ASP A 10 -5.37 -27.29 3.83
CA ASP A 10 -6.03 -26.23 4.59
C ASP A 10 -5.07 -25.51 5.55
N ALA A 11 -4.01 -26.16 6.03
CA ALA A 11 -3.01 -25.53 6.90
C ALA A 11 -1.85 -24.87 6.11
N ILE A 12 -1.39 -25.50 5.02
CA ILE A 12 -0.22 -25.07 4.26
C ILE A 12 -0.58 -23.93 3.31
N LEU A 13 -1.72 -23.99 2.62
CA LEU A 13 -2.11 -22.98 1.62
C LEU A 13 -2.26 -21.57 2.23
N PRO A 14 -2.86 -21.37 3.42
CA PRO A 14 -2.86 -20.07 4.09
C PRO A 14 -1.47 -19.56 4.46
N SER A 15 -0.60 -20.44 4.99
CA SER A 15 0.75 -20.06 5.38
C SER A 15 1.58 -19.61 4.18
N LEU A 16 1.52 -20.35 3.06
CA LEU A 16 2.21 -19.97 1.83
C LEU A 16 1.65 -18.69 1.22
N ALA A 17 0.33 -18.48 1.29
CA ALA A 17 -0.31 -17.27 0.77
C ALA A 17 0.13 -15.99 1.48
N VAL A 18 0.58 -16.08 2.74
CA VAL A 18 1.17 -14.96 3.50
C VAL A 18 2.68 -14.90 3.28
N ARG A 19 3.38 -16.04 3.37
CA ARG A 19 4.85 -16.07 3.33
C ARG A 19 5.44 -15.70 1.98
N VAL A 20 4.80 -16.07 0.87
CA VAL A 20 5.32 -15.78 -0.48
C VAL A 20 5.34 -14.27 -0.76
N PRO A 21 4.26 -13.50 -0.52
CA PRO A 21 4.32 -12.05 -0.61
C PRO A 21 5.37 -11.44 0.31
N LEU A 22 5.45 -11.85 1.58
CA LEU A 22 6.44 -11.30 2.52
C LEU A 22 7.88 -11.56 2.08
N ALA A 23 8.18 -12.76 1.57
CA ALA A 23 9.50 -13.08 1.05
C ALA A 23 9.87 -12.19 -0.16
N ALA A 24 8.90 -11.88 -1.02
CA ALA A 24 9.11 -10.94 -2.12
C ALA A 24 9.41 -9.51 -1.62
N MET A 25 8.82 -9.11 -0.49
CA MET A 25 9.04 -7.79 0.11
C MET A 25 10.41 -7.67 0.80
N VAL A 26 10.94 -8.75 1.38
CA VAL A 26 12.24 -8.78 2.09
C VAL A 26 13.44 -8.54 1.17
N GLY A 27 13.28 -8.68 -0.15
CA GLY A 27 14.36 -8.50 -1.13
C GLY A 27 15.00 -7.11 -1.21
N GLY A 28 14.63 -6.15 -0.36
CA GLY A 28 15.29 -4.85 -0.17
C GLY A 28 15.20 -3.85 -1.33
N HIS A 29 14.91 -4.33 -2.54
CA HIS A 29 14.88 -3.55 -3.79
C HIS A 29 13.77 -4.03 -4.75
N ALA A 30 12.77 -4.75 -4.24
CA ALA A 30 11.60 -5.09 -5.03
C ALA A 30 10.99 -3.77 -5.57
N SER A 31 10.87 -3.69 -6.90
CA SER A 31 10.32 -2.52 -7.58
C SER A 31 8.94 -2.17 -7.04
N ALA A 32 8.49 -0.93 -7.24
CA ALA A 32 7.15 -0.49 -6.83
C ALA A 32 6.07 -1.50 -7.28
N ALA A 33 6.19 -2.04 -8.50
CA ALA A 33 5.30 -3.07 -9.03
C ALA A 33 5.30 -4.39 -8.22
N VAL A 34 6.47 -4.85 -7.77
CA VAL A 34 6.57 -6.08 -6.96
C VAL A 34 5.99 -5.86 -5.56
N GLN A 35 6.23 -4.69 -4.98
CA GLN A 35 5.69 -4.31 -3.68
C GLN A 35 4.16 -4.13 -3.74
N GLU A 36 3.65 -3.47 -4.77
CA GLU A 36 2.21 -3.33 -5.06
C GLU A 36 1.57 -4.70 -5.20
N GLN A 37 2.14 -5.57 -6.03
CA GLN A 37 1.58 -6.91 -6.23
C GLN A 37 1.63 -7.75 -4.95
N ALA A 38 2.69 -7.63 -4.15
CA ALA A 38 2.79 -8.34 -2.88
C ALA A 38 1.71 -7.87 -1.90
N VAL A 39 1.53 -6.57 -1.73
CA VAL A 39 0.52 -5.98 -0.84
C VAL A 39 -0.90 -6.26 -1.34
N ALA A 40 -1.17 -6.17 -2.65
CA ALA A 40 -2.46 -6.51 -3.24
C ALA A 40 -2.83 -7.98 -3.00
N ARG A 41 -1.86 -8.90 -3.11
CA ARG A 41 -2.08 -10.32 -2.80
C ARG A 41 -2.37 -10.56 -1.32
N LEU A 42 -1.69 -9.84 -0.42
CA LEU A 42 -1.98 -9.88 1.00
C LEU A 42 -3.40 -9.39 1.28
N ARG A 43 -3.81 -8.26 0.70
CA ARG A 43 -5.17 -7.73 0.79
C ARG A 43 -6.21 -8.76 0.37
N ALA A 44 -6.09 -9.28 -0.86
CA ALA A 44 -7.04 -10.27 -1.39
C ALA A 44 -7.13 -11.51 -0.49
N ARG A 45 -6.01 -11.93 0.11
CA ARG A 45 -6.01 -13.07 1.03
C ARG A 45 -6.72 -12.77 2.35
N LEU A 46 -6.53 -11.58 2.91
CA LEU A 46 -7.17 -11.13 4.16
C LEU A 46 -8.67 -10.90 4.00
N GLU A 47 -9.14 -10.55 2.80
CA GLU A 47 -10.57 -10.45 2.46
C GLU A 47 -11.25 -11.82 2.52
N VAL A 48 -10.58 -12.87 2.02
CA VAL A 48 -11.16 -14.22 1.92
C VAL A 48 -10.99 -15.05 3.19
N GLN A 49 -9.91 -14.86 3.97
CA GLN A 49 -9.55 -15.76 5.07
C GLN A 49 -9.16 -15.03 6.36
N LYS A 50 -9.99 -15.16 7.40
CA LYS A 50 -9.76 -14.54 8.72
C LYS A 50 -8.48 -15.06 9.42
N CYS A 51 -8.12 -16.33 9.24
CA CYS A 51 -6.94 -16.94 9.88
C CYS A 51 -5.60 -16.37 9.38
N CYS A 52 -5.59 -15.79 8.17
CA CYS A 52 -4.38 -15.21 7.59
C CYS A 52 -3.94 -13.93 8.32
N LYS A 53 -4.82 -13.28 9.09
CA LYS A 53 -4.51 -12.06 9.87
C LYS A 53 -3.46 -12.33 10.95
N ALA A 54 -3.68 -13.35 11.76
CA ALA A 54 -2.76 -13.74 12.83
C ALA A 54 -1.43 -14.25 12.26
N GLN A 55 -1.46 -14.98 11.14
CA GLN A 55 -0.26 -15.45 10.46
C GLN A 55 0.57 -14.29 9.88
N LEU A 56 -0.08 -13.31 9.27
CA LEU A 56 0.58 -12.11 8.73
C LEU A 56 1.22 -11.28 9.85
N ALA A 57 0.52 -11.10 10.97
CA ALA A 57 1.07 -10.43 12.15
C ALA A 57 2.30 -11.18 12.71
N GLY A 58 2.17 -12.49 12.95
CA GLY A 58 3.26 -13.31 13.49
C GLY A 58 4.49 -13.43 12.58
N ALA A 59 4.32 -13.22 11.27
CA ALA A 59 5.41 -13.22 10.30
C ALA A 59 6.09 -11.85 10.13
N GLY A 60 5.76 -10.85 10.97
CA GLY A 60 6.34 -9.50 10.85
C GLY A 60 5.73 -8.67 9.71
N GLY A 61 4.53 -9.02 9.24
CA GLY A 61 3.87 -8.35 8.12
C GLY A 61 3.65 -6.86 8.31
N VAL A 62 3.42 -6.40 9.56
CA VAL A 62 3.30 -4.97 9.87
C VAL A 62 4.56 -4.20 9.48
N ALA A 63 5.74 -4.70 9.90
CA ALA A 63 7.01 -4.04 9.63
C ALA A 63 7.35 -4.04 8.14
N LEU A 64 7.07 -5.15 7.44
CA LEU A 64 7.34 -5.27 6.00
C LEU A 64 6.43 -4.37 5.16
N VAL A 65 5.13 -4.31 5.50
CA VAL A 65 4.19 -3.41 4.82
C VAL A 65 4.55 -1.94 5.08
N ALA A 66 4.90 -1.59 6.33
CA ALA A 66 5.39 -0.25 6.67
C ALA A 66 6.65 0.13 5.88
N ALA A 67 7.65 -0.75 5.83
CA ALA A 67 8.88 -0.52 5.09
C ALA A 67 8.63 -0.35 3.58
N SER A 68 7.73 -1.15 3.01
CA SER A 68 7.32 -1.04 1.60
C SER A 68 6.70 0.33 1.28
N MET A 69 5.81 0.82 2.15
CA MET A 69 5.20 2.14 1.98
C MET A 69 6.25 3.25 2.04
N GLN A 70 7.20 3.14 2.97
CA GLN A 70 8.29 4.10 3.13
C GLN A 70 9.26 4.11 1.95
N ALA A 71 9.50 2.94 1.33
CA ALA A 71 10.35 2.83 0.15
C ALA A 71 9.71 3.39 -1.12
N HIS A 72 8.37 3.32 -1.24
CA HIS A 72 7.65 3.72 -2.45
C HIS A 72 6.48 4.70 -2.16
N PRO A 73 6.78 5.91 -1.63
CA PRO A 73 5.75 6.87 -1.21
C PRO A 73 4.95 7.50 -2.36
N ALA A 74 5.44 7.36 -3.60
CA ALA A 74 4.75 7.87 -4.78
C ALA A 74 3.65 6.93 -5.30
N SER A 75 3.65 5.65 -4.90
CA SER A 75 2.65 4.69 -5.36
C SER A 75 1.36 4.79 -4.56
N THR A 76 0.37 5.48 -5.14
CA THR A 76 -0.95 5.63 -4.52
C THR A 76 -1.69 4.28 -4.38
N ALA A 77 -1.49 3.35 -5.32
CA ALA A 77 -2.05 2.01 -5.26
C ALA A 77 -1.48 1.23 -4.07
N LEU A 78 -0.14 1.21 -3.93
CA LEU A 78 0.54 0.57 -2.80
C LEU A 78 0.07 1.14 -1.47
N LEU A 79 0.04 2.47 -1.33
CA LEU A 79 -0.34 3.12 -0.09
C LEU A 79 -1.77 2.80 0.31
N ARG A 80 -2.71 2.80 -0.66
CA ARG A 80 -4.12 2.48 -0.41
C ARG A 80 -4.30 1.07 0.11
N ASP A 81 -3.72 0.08 -0.55
CA ASP A 81 -3.86 -1.32 -0.17
C ASP A 81 -3.09 -1.63 1.11
N ALA A 82 -1.91 -1.03 1.29
CA ALA A 82 -1.13 -1.17 2.51
C ALA A 82 -1.85 -0.57 3.72
N CYS A 83 -2.45 0.62 3.59
CA CYS A 83 -3.30 1.21 4.63
C CYS A 83 -4.46 0.29 5.01
N TRP A 84 -5.11 -0.33 4.02
CA TRP A 84 -6.20 -1.28 4.29
C TRP A 84 -5.69 -2.51 5.06
N VAL A 85 -4.56 -3.08 4.64
CA VAL A 85 -3.93 -4.23 5.32
C VAL A 85 -3.58 -3.88 6.77
N LEU A 86 -2.94 -2.74 7.01
CA LEU A 86 -2.59 -2.28 8.35
C LEU A 86 -3.84 -2.02 9.22
N ALA A 87 -4.88 -1.40 8.68
CA ALA A 87 -6.13 -1.18 9.39
C ALA A 87 -6.79 -2.50 9.81
N VAL A 88 -6.84 -3.49 8.91
CA VAL A 88 -7.38 -4.82 9.22
C VAL A 88 -6.56 -5.53 10.31
N LEU A 89 -5.24 -5.39 10.29
CA LEU A 89 -4.35 -5.96 11.32
C LEU A 89 -4.51 -5.27 12.67
N ALA A 90 -4.69 -3.94 12.69
CA ALA A 90 -4.89 -3.14 13.90
C ALA A 90 -6.23 -3.47 14.58
N VAL A 91 -7.31 -3.59 13.82
CA VAL A 91 -8.64 -3.94 14.34
C VAL A 91 -8.65 -5.35 14.96
N HIS A 92 -7.81 -6.25 14.45
CA HIS A 92 -7.78 -7.63 14.92
C HIS A 92 -6.90 -7.86 16.16
N SER A 93 -5.96 -6.95 16.46
CA SER A 93 -5.02 -7.11 17.57
C SER A 93 -4.50 -5.77 18.07
N THR A 94 -4.66 -5.53 19.38
CA THR A 94 -4.12 -4.35 20.05
C THR A 94 -2.59 -4.30 20.02
N ALA A 95 -1.91 -5.45 20.02
CA ALA A 95 -0.47 -5.54 19.84
C ALA A 95 -0.04 -5.04 18.45
N ASN A 96 -0.76 -5.44 17.40
CA ASN A 96 -0.50 -4.95 16.04
C ASN A 96 -0.74 -3.44 15.93
N ALA A 97 -1.79 -2.93 16.59
CA ALA A 97 -2.06 -1.48 16.63
C ALA A 97 -0.91 -0.72 17.31
N GLN A 98 -0.35 -1.27 18.39
CA GLN A 98 0.83 -0.70 19.04
C GLN A 98 2.07 -0.75 18.15
N ASP A 99 2.28 -1.85 17.42
CA ASP A 99 3.43 -1.99 16.51
C ASP A 99 3.33 -1.01 15.33
N ILE A 100 2.12 -0.79 14.79
CA ILE A 100 1.85 0.24 13.77
C ILE A 100 2.15 1.64 14.31
N ALA A 101 1.73 1.92 15.55
CA ALA A 101 2.00 3.22 16.19
C ALA A 101 3.50 3.42 16.43
N LYS A 102 4.21 2.40 16.93
CA LYS A 102 5.67 2.42 17.14
C LYS A 102 6.46 2.57 15.85
N ALA A 103 5.96 2.02 14.74
CA ALA A 103 6.57 2.18 13.42
C ALA A 103 6.44 3.62 12.87
N GLY A 104 5.78 4.54 13.58
CA GLY A 104 5.64 5.94 13.16
C GLY A 104 4.74 6.11 11.93
N MET A 105 3.93 5.11 11.61
CA MET A 105 3.13 5.10 10.37
C MET A 105 2.05 6.18 10.36
N ILE A 106 1.51 6.55 11.52
CA ILE A 106 0.47 7.59 11.66
C ILE A 106 1.00 8.97 11.20
N PRO A 107 2.05 9.55 11.82
CA PRO A 107 2.59 10.84 11.36
C PRO A 107 3.14 10.77 9.94
N TRP A 108 3.71 9.64 9.52
CA TRP A 108 4.21 9.45 8.16
C TRP A 108 3.07 9.53 7.12
N LEU A 109 1.96 8.83 7.35
CA LEU A 109 0.79 8.86 6.47
C LEU A 109 0.18 10.25 6.36
N CYS A 110 0.08 11.00 7.46
CA CYS A 110 -0.38 12.39 7.42
C CYS A 110 0.54 13.27 6.55
N GLY A 111 1.86 13.09 6.63
CA GLY A 111 2.82 13.83 5.81
C GLY A 111 2.74 13.48 4.32
N VAL A 112 2.53 12.20 3.99
CA VAL A 112 2.36 11.74 2.61
C VAL A 112 1.04 12.22 2.02
N ALA A 113 -0.05 12.16 2.78
CA ALA A 113 -1.34 12.69 2.36
C ALA A 113 -1.27 14.20 2.06
N GLY A 114 -0.57 14.98 2.90
CA GLY A 114 -0.34 16.41 2.65
C GLY A 114 0.48 16.70 1.39
N LYS A 115 1.43 15.83 1.03
CA LYS A 115 2.21 15.94 -0.22
C LYS A 115 1.39 15.54 -1.46
N HIS A 116 0.61 14.46 -1.38
CA HIS A 116 -0.27 14.03 -2.47
C HIS A 116 -1.38 15.05 -2.73
N GLN A 117 -1.93 15.69 -1.69
CA GLN A 117 -2.94 16.73 -1.85
C GLN A 117 -2.39 17.96 -2.61
N ARG A 118 -1.14 18.34 -2.35
CA ARG A 118 -0.45 19.37 -3.14
C ARG A 118 -0.10 18.90 -4.56
N ALA A 119 0.18 17.62 -4.77
CA ALA A 119 0.48 17.09 -6.10
C ALA A 119 -0.75 17.07 -7.03
N VAL A 120 -1.94 16.81 -6.48
CA VAL A 120 -3.21 16.84 -7.22
C VAL A 120 -3.60 18.27 -7.62
N GLU A 121 -3.34 19.28 -6.78
CA GLU A 121 -3.59 20.69 -7.13
C GLU A 121 -2.59 21.28 -8.15
N VAL A 122 -1.39 20.70 -8.29
CA VAL A 122 -0.32 21.24 -9.18
C VAL A 122 -0.45 20.75 -10.63
N GLN A 123 -1.41 19.87 -10.96
CA GLN A 123 -1.60 19.39 -12.35
C GLN A 123 -2.74 20.07 -13.14
N GLU A 124 -3.55 20.94 -12.53
CA GLU A 124 -4.64 21.64 -13.25
C GLU A 124 -4.29 23.07 -13.74
N THR A 125 -3.07 23.57 -13.54
CA THR A 125 -2.73 24.97 -13.89
C THR A 125 -1.84 25.17 -15.12
N THR A 126 -1.49 24.14 -15.90
CA THR A 126 -0.67 24.31 -17.12
C THR A 126 -1.37 24.01 -18.45
N LEU A 127 -2.70 23.85 -18.49
CA LEU A 127 -3.43 23.55 -19.73
C LEU A 127 -4.65 24.44 -19.97
N VAL A 128 -4.55 25.76 -19.79
CA VAL A 128 -5.54 26.68 -20.40
C VAL A 128 -4.88 28.01 -20.79
N LYS A 129 -4.92 28.30 -22.10
CA LYS A 129 -4.72 29.57 -22.83
C LYS A 129 -3.28 30.02 -23.13
N ASP A 130 -2.77 29.51 -24.25
CA ASP A 130 -2.15 30.37 -25.27
C ASP A 130 -2.85 30.09 -26.61
N GLU A 131 -4.07 30.61 -26.75
CA GLU A 131 -4.71 30.86 -28.05
C GLU A 131 -4.21 32.24 -28.51
N PRO A 132 -3.53 32.38 -29.67
CA PRO A 132 -3.08 33.68 -30.14
C PRO A 132 -4.26 34.44 -30.74
N SER A 133 -4.96 35.20 -29.90
CA SER A 133 -6.00 36.12 -30.34
C SER A 133 -5.38 37.32 -31.06
N LEU A 134 -5.44 37.24 -32.39
CA LEU A 134 -5.32 38.36 -33.33
C LEU A 134 -6.38 39.44 -33.01
N ALA A 135 -6.06 40.40 -32.14
CA ALA A 135 -6.79 41.68 -32.06
C ALA A 135 -6.04 42.70 -31.19
N GLY A 136 -5.19 43.50 -31.82
CA GLY A 136 -4.49 44.61 -31.17
C GLY A 136 -4.19 45.73 -32.14
N LEU A 137 -5.23 46.25 -32.79
CA LEU A 137 -5.16 47.41 -33.66
C LEU A 137 -5.19 48.70 -32.81
N ARG A 138 -4.29 49.64 -33.17
CA ARG A 138 -4.27 51.12 -32.96
C ARG A 138 -3.53 51.65 -31.71
N PRO A 139 -3.09 52.93 -31.68
CA PRO A 139 -3.24 54.05 -32.66
C PRO A 139 -1.89 54.74 -33.04
N GLY A 140 -1.97 55.75 -33.91
CA GLY A 140 -0.84 56.32 -34.64
C GLY A 140 0.17 57.17 -33.87
N VAL A 141 1.34 57.32 -34.51
CA VAL A 141 2.00 58.59 -34.85
C VAL A 141 2.59 58.40 -36.25
#